data_AF-A0A352Z0Y1-F1
#
_entry.id   AF-A0A352Z0Y1-F1
#
_cell.length_a   1.000
_cell.length_b   1.000
_cell.length_c   1.000
_cell.angle_alpha   90.00
_cell.angle_beta   90.00
_cell.angle_gamma   90.00
#
_symmetry.space_group_name_H-M   'P 1'
#
loop_
_entity.id
_entity.type
_entity.pdbx_description
1 polymer ?
#
loop_
_entity_poly.entity_id
_entity_poly.type
_entity_poly.pdbx_seq_one_letter_code
_entity_poly.pdbx_strand_id
1 'polypeptide(L)'
;MYRNNMSGSVNMIFSDMVGNNQVYSALSLNGEIYDFGGQVAYINQRGKIKFGAALSHIPYLYGSMFISSDTITIKDEPIPVVNLGIDYMRMFEDNISLFASYPLSQTRRFEANMSSSWYYYRIDRHTYYYLLDGFNIGGKREKLDAPRGSNYQQASFAYVSDNSYFGMTAPMQGSRSRYQIEKYFGSLDIYTTLIDYRHYFRIRPVSLAFRFYNYAMYGKDAESGIIPPFYLGYPWLIRGYENIGYSGNNFMTGETFNLSRLSGSRIMVANAEVRLPFTGPQRLALIKSNLLFTDLNLFFDAGIAWNRGSKIEFIHDLSKGVDGSYRFPVFSTGASIRINLFGYLVLEPYYAFPFQNGGFRNGEFGLNFIPGW
;
A
#
# COMPACT_ATOMS: atom_id res chain seq x y z
N MET A 1 14.98 -5.50 -1.43
CA MET A 1 14.40 -6.03 -0.18
C MET A 1 13.94 -4.84 0.67
N TYR A 2 12.64 -4.68 0.91
CA TYR A 2 12.15 -3.73 1.92
C TYR A 2 12.40 -4.33 3.30
N ARG A 3 13.39 -3.81 4.04
CA ARG A 3 13.50 -4.08 5.47
C ARG A 3 12.50 -3.18 6.19
N ASN A 4 11.28 -3.66 6.40
CA ASN A 4 10.43 -3.13 7.46
C ASN A 4 11.02 -3.63 8.80
N ASN A 5 12.11 -2.99 9.23
CA ASN A 5 12.62 -3.15 10.58
C ASN A 5 11.58 -2.55 11.53
N MET A 6 11.29 -3.25 12.64
CA MET A 6 10.58 -2.66 13.77
C MET A 6 11.41 -1.47 14.27
N SER A 7 11.05 -0.25 13.87
CA SER A 7 11.69 0.98 14.33
C SER A 7 11.21 1.26 15.76
N GLY A 8 12.13 1.67 16.63
CA GLY A 8 11.73 2.36 17.85
C GLY A 8 11.02 3.65 17.46
N SER A 9 9.83 3.87 18.00
CA SER A 9 9.07 5.11 17.79
C SER A 9 8.50 5.61 19.09
N VAL A 10 8.58 6.92 19.30
CA VAL A 10 7.92 7.63 20.39
C VAL A 10 6.81 8.47 19.79
N ASN A 11 5.58 8.21 20.21
CA ASN A 11 4.41 8.99 19.83
C ASN A 11 3.92 9.79 21.03
N MET A 12 3.68 11.08 20.83
CA MET A 12 3.21 12.02 21.85
C MET A 12 1.98 12.74 21.32
N ILE A 13 0.96 12.87 22.17
CA ILE A 13 -0.28 13.59 21.87
C ILE A 13 -0.51 14.58 23.00
N PHE A 14 -0.56 15.86 22.65
CA PHE A 14 -0.89 16.95 23.56
C PHE A 14 -2.26 17.49 23.17
N SER A 15 -3.13 17.70 24.15
CA SER A 15 -4.49 18.21 23.91
C SER A 15 -4.89 19.19 24.99
N ASP A 16 -5.71 20.18 24.64
CA ASP A 16 -6.48 20.91 25.66
C ASP A 16 -7.53 20.00 26.32
N MET A 17 -8.11 20.45 27.44
CA MET A 17 -9.08 19.66 28.23
C MET A 17 -10.34 19.27 27.45
N VAL A 18 -10.67 20.01 26.39
CA VAL A 18 -11.90 19.83 25.59
C VAL A 18 -11.65 19.11 24.26
N GLY A 19 -10.40 18.80 23.91
CA GLY A 19 -10.03 18.15 22.65
C GLY A 19 -10.05 19.06 21.42
N ASN A 20 -10.16 20.37 21.58
CA ASN A 20 -10.29 21.31 20.46
C ASN A 20 -8.94 21.61 19.80
N ASN A 21 -7.86 21.64 20.57
CA ASN A 21 -6.52 21.91 20.07
C ASN A 21 -5.65 20.72 20.41
N GLN A 22 -5.10 20.08 19.38
CA GLN A 22 -4.29 18.88 19.53
C GLN A 22 -2.99 19.02 18.77
N VAL A 23 -1.89 18.58 19.39
CA VAL A 23 -0.58 18.45 18.77
C VAL A 23 -0.19 16.97 18.82
N TYR A 24 0.01 16.40 17.65
CA TYR A 24 0.51 15.04 17.48
C TYR A 24 1.96 15.12 17.06
N SER A 25 2.83 14.38 17.74
CA SER A 25 4.23 14.28 17.40
C SER A 25 4.65 12.83 17.37
N ALA A 26 5.39 12.44 16.34
CA ALA A 26 5.99 11.12 16.25
C ALA A 26 7.46 11.27 15.90
N LEU A 27 8.32 10.58 16.63
CA LEU A 27 9.75 10.48 16.36
C LEU A 27 10.11 9.01 16.23
N SER A 28 10.95 8.70 15.26
CA SER A 28 11.42 7.35 14.99
C SER A 28 12.89 7.36 14.60
N LEU A 29 13.60 6.32 15.00
CA LEU A 29 15.00 6.14 14.64
C LEU A 29 15.22 4.68 14.31
N ASN A 30 15.83 4.42 13.15
CA ASN A 30 16.06 3.06 12.67
C ASN A 30 17.50 2.86 12.22
N GLY A 31 18.37 2.43 13.14
CA GLY A 31 19.75 2.10 12.83
C GLY A 31 20.70 3.30 12.99
N GLU A 32 20.89 4.10 11.93
CA GLU A 32 21.84 5.22 11.96
C GLU A 32 21.18 6.56 12.31
N ILE A 33 21.97 7.54 12.77
CA ILE A 33 21.47 8.89 13.09
C ILE A 33 20.83 9.59 11.88
N TYR A 34 21.25 9.23 10.67
CA TYR A 34 20.66 9.74 9.43
C TYR A 34 19.29 9.15 9.13
N ASP A 35 18.94 8.03 9.76
CA ASP A 35 17.64 7.37 9.60
C ASP A 35 16.65 7.84 10.68
N PHE A 36 16.85 9.07 11.17
CA PHE A 36 15.92 9.76 12.05
C PHE A 36 14.74 10.29 11.25
N GLY A 37 13.54 9.84 11.58
CA GLY A 37 12.29 10.34 11.01
C GLY A 37 11.45 11.01 12.08
N GLY A 38 10.78 12.10 11.72
CA GLY A 38 9.90 12.81 12.65
C GLY A 38 8.75 13.51 11.94
N GLN A 39 7.62 13.62 12.63
CA GLN A 39 6.51 14.46 12.20
C GLN A 39 5.87 15.17 13.39
N VAL A 40 5.36 16.36 13.13
CA VAL A 40 4.51 17.11 14.05
C VAL A 40 3.28 17.61 13.29
N ALA A 41 2.10 17.44 13.87
CA ALA A 41 0.85 17.90 13.32
C ALA A 41 0.05 18.64 14.38
N TYR A 42 -0.44 19.83 14.04
CA TYR A 42 -1.39 20.58 14.84
C TYR A 42 -2.78 20.48 14.22
N ILE A 43 -3.80 20.26 15.05
CA ILE A 43 -5.20 20.19 14.63
C ILE A 43 -6.03 21.12 15.52
N ASN A 44 -6.82 21.98 14.87
CA ASN A 44 -7.84 22.81 15.49
C ASN A 44 -9.24 22.33 15.10
N GLN A 45 -10.05 22.03 16.10
CA GLN A 45 -11.39 21.50 15.97
C GLN A 45 -12.47 22.39 16.59
N ARG A 46 -12.16 23.64 16.96
CA ARG A 46 -13.11 24.54 17.64
C ARG A 46 -14.22 25.04 16.71
N GLY A 47 -13.87 25.36 15.46
CA GLY A 47 -14.77 25.97 14.48
C GLY A 47 -15.66 24.97 13.73
N LYS A 48 -16.52 25.48 12.84
CA LYS A 48 -17.26 24.63 11.88
C LYS A 48 -16.32 23.93 10.90
N ILE A 49 -15.27 24.63 10.48
CA ILE A 49 -14.17 24.05 9.71
C ILE A 49 -13.14 23.57 10.72
N LYS A 50 -12.80 22.29 10.62
CA LYS A 50 -11.68 21.67 11.33
C LYS A 50 -10.46 21.82 10.42
N PHE A 51 -9.33 22.25 10.94
CA PHE A 51 -8.14 22.42 10.11
C PHE A 51 -6.89 22.03 10.87
N GLY A 52 -5.82 21.77 10.14
CA GLY A 52 -4.54 21.44 10.72
C GLY A 52 -3.41 21.64 9.73
N ALA A 53 -2.21 21.59 10.29
CA ALA A 53 -0.97 21.67 9.56
C ALA A 53 -0.02 20.59 10.09
N ALA A 54 0.77 20.01 9.20
CA ALA A 54 1.79 19.04 9.56
C ALA A 54 3.12 19.37 8.88
N LEU A 55 4.20 19.09 9.62
CA LEU A 55 5.57 19.10 9.13
C LEU A 55 6.15 17.70 9.36
N SER A 56 6.88 17.18 8.39
CA SER A 56 7.52 15.88 8.53
C SER A 56 8.84 15.79 7.79
N HIS A 57 9.75 14.99 8.33
CA HIS A 57 11.00 14.55 7.73
C HIS A 57 11.02 13.03 7.82
N ILE A 58 11.02 12.34 6.67
CA ILE A 58 10.96 10.88 6.63
C ILE A 58 12.11 10.36 5.76
N PRO A 59 13.09 9.63 6.35
CA PRO A 59 14.14 8.96 5.61
C PRO A 59 13.68 7.58 5.12
N TYR A 60 13.98 7.28 3.87
CA TYR A 60 13.80 5.98 3.24
C TYR A 60 15.16 5.42 2.85
N LEU A 61 15.51 4.27 3.43
CA LEU A 61 16.77 3.60 3.18
C LEU A 61 16.61 2.46 2.17
N TYR A 62 17.44 2.50 1.12
CA TYR A 62 17.57 1.46 0.12
C TYR A 62 19.01 0.95 0.10
N GLY A 63 19.17 -0.36 0.01
CA GLY A 63 20.46 -1.02 -0.07
C GLY A 63 20.60 -1.79 -1.38
N SER A 64 21.74 -1.66 -2.05
CA SER A 64 22.13 -2.53 -3.15
C SER A 64 23.52 -3.10 -2.89
N MET A 65 23.78 -4.30 -3.39
CA MET A 65 25.04 -5.01 -3.19
C MET A 65 25.61 -5.41 -4.54
N PHE A 66 26.91 -5.27 -4.69
CA PHE A 66 27.64 -5.71 -5.86
C PHE A 66 28.95 -6.38 -5.46
N ILE A 67 29.43 -7.26 -6.33
CA ILE A 67 30.70 -7.95 -6.17
C ILE A 67 31.55 -7.65 -7.40
N SER A 68 32.81 -7.31 -7.19
CA SER A 68 33.77 -7.04 -8.24
C SER A 68 35.16 -7.56 -7.84
N SER A 69 36.01 -7.84 -8.81
CA SER A 69 37.42 -8.10 -8.55
C SER A 69 38.17 -6.77 -8.48
N ASP A 70 39.09 -6.64 -7.54
CA ASP A 70 39.88 -5.44 -7.31
C ASP A 70 41.31 -5.84 -6.90
N THR A 71 42.23 -4.89 -6.83
CA THR A 71 43.61 -5.14 -6.40
C THR A 71 43.98 -4.09 -5.37
N ILE A 72 44.41 -4.52 -4.18
CA ILE A 72 44.90 -3.60 -3.15
C ILE A 72 46.39 -3.79 -2.92
N THR A 73 47.08 -2.70 -2.63
CA THR A 73 48.52 -2.74 -2.32
C THR A 73 48.71 -2.96 -0.82
N ILE A 74 49.32 -4.08 -0.43
CA ILE A 74 49.75 -4.34 0.95
C ILE A 74 51.27 -4.51 0.93
N LYS A 75 51.99 -3.67 1.69
CA LYS A 75 53.48 -3.69 1.74
C LYS A 75 54.13 -3.62 0.35
N ASP A 76 53.64 -2.71 -0.50
CA ASP A 76 54.10 -2.49 -1.88
C ASP A 76 53.88 -3.65 -2.87
N GLU A 77 53.18 -4.71 -2.47
CA GLU A 77 52.75 -5.79 -3.38
C GLU A 77 51.26 -5.67 -3.74
N PRO A 78 50.90 -5.75 -5.03
CA PRO A 78 49.51 -5.80 -5.46
C PRO A 78 48.91 -7.17 -5.17
N ILE A 79 47.93 -7.22 -4.28
CA ILE A 79 47.22 -8.44 -3.91
C ILE A 79 45.82 -8.42 -4.54
N PRO A 80 45.44 -9.45 -5.32
CA PRO A 80 44.11 -9.55 -5.89
C PRO A 80 43.08 -9.84 -4.78
N VAL A 81 41.98 -9.11 -4.80
CA VAL A 81 40.91 -9.22 -3.81
C VAL A 81 39.54 -9.26 -4.48
N VAL A 82 38.58 -9.81 -3.75
CA VAL A 82 37.16 -9.67 -4.03
C VAL A 82 36.64 -8.45 -3.27
N ASN A 83 36.16 -7.47 -4.00
CA ASN A 83 35.52 -6.27 -3.51
C ASN A 83 34.01 -6.53 -3.42
N LEU A 84 33.51 -6.58 -2.18
CA LEU A 84 32.09 -6.57 -1.87
C LEU A 84 31.67 -5.14 -1.51
N GLY A 85 30.95 -4.51 -2.43
CA GLY A 85 30.42 -3.16 -2.24
C GLY A 85 28.95 -3.18 -1.87
N ILE A 86 28.57 -2.39 -0.87
CA ILE A 86 27.19 -2.16 -0.45
C ILE A 86 26.91 -0.67 -0.53
N ASP A 87 25.99 -0.28 -1.40
CA ASP A 87 25.52 1.09 -1.53
C ASP A 87 24.24 1.26 -0.73
N TYR A 88 24.30 2.15 0.25
CA TYR A 88 23.14 2.63 0.99
C TYR A 88 22.70 3.97 0.41
N MET A 89 21.58 3.95 -0.31
CA MET A 89 20.92 5.16 -0.80
C MET A 89 19.82 5.55 0.19
N ARG A 90 19.96 6.74 0.76
CA ARG A 90 18.93 7.38 1.58
C ARG A 90 18.22 8.43 0.74
N MET A 91 16.90 8.31 0.68
CA MET A 91 16.01 9.33 0.16
C MET A 91 15.31 9.99 1.34
N PHE A 92 15.43 11.29 1.49
CA PHE A 92 14.75 12.06 2.52
C PHE A 92 13.54 12.76 1.90
N GLU A 93 12.40 12.66 2.57
CA GLU A 93 11.22 13.45 2.26
C GLU A 93 10.99 14.47 3.35
N ASP A 94 11.18 15.75 3.02
CA ASP A 94 10.68 16.86 3.82
C ASP A 94 9.32 17.28 3.27
N ASN A 95 8.30 17.33 4.11
CA ASN A 95 6.95 17.69 3.70
C ASN A 95 6.33 18.72 4.65
N ILE A 96 5.62 19.67 4.03
CA ILE A 96 4.69 20.56 4.70
C ILE A 96 3.29 20.29 4.15
N SER A 97 2.33 20.02 5.03
CA SER A 97 0.95 19.71 4.69
C SER A 97 -0.02 20.60 5.44
N LEU A 98 -1.06 21.04 4.75
CA LEU A 98 -2.23 21.72 5.29
C LEU A 98 -3.46 20.88 4.97
N PHE A 99 -4.35 20.70 5.93
CA PHE A 99 -5.57 19.93 5.73
C PHE A 99 -6.75 20.57 6.45
N ALA A 100 -7.92 20.44 5.85
CA ALA A 100 -9.15 20.96 6.40
C ALA A 100 -10.31 19.98 6.16
N SER A 101 -11.26 19.97 7.07
CA SER A 101 -12.49 19.19 7.01
C SER A 101 -13.67 20.09 7.36
N TYR A 102 -14.70 20.06 6.53
CA TYR A 102 -15.96 20.75 6.73
C TYR A 102 -17.08 19.72 6.88
N PRO A 103 -17.47 19.37 8.13
CA PRO A 103 -18.58 18.49 8.39
C PRO A 103 -19.92 19.14 8.02
N LEU A 104 -20.67 18.52 7.12
CA LEU A 104 -22.03 18.93 6.76
C LEU A 104 -23.06 18.32 7.74
N SER A 105 -22.77 17.11 8.23
CA SER A 105 -23.57 16.35 9.19
C SER A 105 -22.68 15.35 9.93
N GLN A 106 -23.25 14.55 10.82
CA GLN A 106 -22.51 13.48 11.51
C GLN A 106 -21.93 12.42 10.56
N THR A 107 -22.49 12.28 9.35
CA THR A 107 -22.15 11.20 8.40
C THR A 107 -21.60 11.71 7.07
N ARG A 108 -21.44 13.04 6.89
CA ARG A 108 -21.04 13.66 5.61
C ARG A 108 -20.11 14.83 5.84
N ARG A 109 -19.01 14.89 5.08
CA ARG A 109 -18.04 15.99 5.15
C ARG A 109 -17.32 16.21 3.82
N PHE A 110 -16.85 17.44 3.63
CA PHE A 110 -15.81 17.73 2.64
C PHE A 110 -14.45 17.75 3.32
N GLU A 111 -13.44 17.23 2.64
CA GLU A 111 -12.03 17.28 3.05
C GLU A 111 -11.22 17.96 1.96
N ALA A 112 -10.23 18.76 2.36
CA ALA A 112 -9.26 19.36 1.47
C ALA A 112 -7.86 19.17 2.06
N ASN A 113 -6.89 18.89 1.22
CA ASN A 113 -5.48 18.79 1.60
C ASN A 113 -4.62 19.50 0.57
N MET A 114 -3.56 20.15 1.03
CA MET A 114 -2.54 20.74 0.18
C MET A 114 -1.18 20.48 0.81
N SER A 115 -0.21 20.03 0.03
CA SER A 115 1.14 19.80 0.56
C SER A 115 2.23 20.08 -0.46
N SER A 116 3.44 20.27 0.05
CA SER A 116 4.67 20.42 -0.74
C SER A 116 5.70 19.47 -0.17
N SER A 117 6.19 18.55 -1.01
CA SER A 117 7.25 17.59 -0.66
C SER A 117 8.54 17.95 -1.40
N TRP A 118 9.67 17.84 -0.70
CA TRP A 118 11.02 17.98 -1.23
C TRP A 118 11.78 16.68 -0.97
N TYR A 119 12.35 16.13 -2.05
CA TYR A 119 13.14 14.91 -2.03
C TYR A 119 14.60 15.23 -2.27
N TYR A 120 15.47 14.69 -1.43
CA TYR A 120 16.92 14.78 -1.61
C TYR A 120 17.59 13.49 -1.16
N TYR A 121 18.82 13.29 -1.62
CA TYR A 121 19.45 11.99 -1.58
C TYR A 121 20.83 12.05 -0.93
N ARG A 122 21.21 10.95 -0.30
CA ARG A 122 22.56 10.67 0.17
C ARG A 122 22.91 9.23 -0.18
N ILE A 123 24.12 9.02 -0.69
CA ILE A 123 24.62 7.67 -1.00
C ILE A 123 25.89 7.44 -0.18
N ASP A 124 25.89 6.40 0.64
CA ASP A 124 27.06 5.93 1.39
C ASP A 124 27.45 4.53 0.90
N ARG A 125 28.68 4.38 0.40
CA ARG A 125 29.24 3.10 -0.04
C ARG A 125 30.09 2.49 1.06
N HIS A 126 29.79 1.25 1.42
CA HIS A 126 30.60 0.41 2.29
C HIS A 126 31.26 -0.66 1.44
N THR A 127 32.58 -0.62 1.38
CA THR A 127 33.39 -1.59 0.63
C THR A 127 34.08 -2.51 1.61
N TYR A 128 34.00 -3.81 1.39
CA TYR A 128 34.71 -4.84 2.13
C TYR A 128 35.61 -5.61 1.18
N TYR A 129 36.88 -5.77 1.53
CA TYR A 129 37.86 -6.49 0.73
C TYR A 129 38.09 -7.87 1.33
N TYR A 130 37.98 -8.90 0.47
CA TYR A 130 38.23 -10.29 0.82
C TYR A 130 39.36 -10.84 -0.05
N LEU A 131 40.26 -11.62 0.53
CA LEU A 131 41.19 -12.44 -0.24
C LEU A 131 40.43 -13.53 -1.01
N LEU A 132 41.09 -14.12 -2.02
CA LEU A 132 40.51 -15.19 -2.83
C LEU A 132 40.15 -16.45 -2.04
N ASP A 133 40.77 -16.64 -0.87
CA ASP A 133 40.49 -17.71 0.10
C ASP A 133 39.35 -17.36 1.08
N GLY A 134 38.75 -16.16 0.96
CA GLY A 134 37.58 -15.73 1.72
C GLY A 134 37.89 -14.93 3.00
N PHE A 135 39.16 -14.67 3.34
CA PHE A 135 39.48 -13.86 4.52
C PHE A 135 39.23 -12.37 4.28
N ASN A 136 38.49 -11.72 5.19
CA ASN A 136 38.31 -10.26 5.18
C ASN A 136 39.61 -9.57 5.63
N ILE A 137 40.11 -8.64 4.83
CA ILE A 137 41.36 -7.92 5.10
C ILE A 137 41.17 -6.42 5.33
N GLY A 138 39.91 -5.96 5.34
CA GLY A 138 39.56 -4.58 5.65
C GLY A 138 38.37 -4.07 4.84
N GLY A 139 38.11 -2.78 4.99
CA GLY A 139 37.05 -2.10 4.26
C GLY A 139 37.16 -0.59 4.35
N LYS A 140 36.41 0.10 3.49
CA LYS A 140 36.28 1.55 3.49
C LYS A 140 34.82 1.97 3.49
N ARG A 141 34.52 3.12 4.10
CA ARG A 141 33.22 3.78 3.97
C ARG A 141 33.45 5.14 3.32
N GLU A 142 32.73 5.42 2.25
CA GLU A 142 32.83 6.69 1.54
C GLU A 142 31.45 7.22 1.17
N LYS A 143 31.30 8.55 1.16
CA LYS A 143 30.09 9.21 0.68
C LYS A 143 30.26 9.43 -0.83
N LEU A 144 29.31 8.96 -1.61
CA LEU A 144 29.29 9.16 -3.05
C LEU A 144 28.49 10.41 -3.42
N ASP A 145 28.69 10.90 -4.64
CA ASP A 145 27.84 11.93 -5.23
C ASP A 145 26.41 11.40 -5.38
N ALA A 146 25.46 12.21 -4.94
CA ALA A 146 24.04 11.89 -4.97
C ALA A 146 23.33 12.66 -6.09
N PRO A 147 22.27 12.10 -6.69
CA PRO A 147 21.49 12.79 -7.70
C PRO A 147 20.85 14.07 -7.14
N ARG A 148 20.54 15.01 -8.03
CA ARG A 148 19.79 16.22 -7.64
C ARG A 148 18.41 15.83 -7.12
N GLY A 149 17.99 16.53 -6.07
CA GLY A 149 16.65 16.40 -5.51
C GLY A 149 15.55 16.86 -6.45
N SER A 150 14.32 16.51 -6.12
CA SER A 150 13.11 16.98 -6.81
C SER A 150 12.08 17.48 -5.80
N ASN A 151 11.09 18.22 -6.28
CA ASN A 151 9.96 18.64 -5.47
C ASN A 151 8.66 18.57 -6.25
N TYR A 152 7.58 18.35 -5.53
CA TYR A 152 6.24 18.46 -6.08
C TYR A 152 5.29 19.01 -5.04
N GLN A 153 4.23 19.64 -5.52
CA GLN A 153 3.11 20.07 -4.71
C GLN A 153 1.91 19.22 -5.07
N GLN A 154 1.04 18.98 -4.10
CA GLN A 154 -0.24 18.32 -4.33
C GLN A 154 -1.37 19.10 -3.69
N ALA A 155 -2.54 19.06 -4.33
CA ALA A 155 -3.78 19.57 -3.77
C ALA A 155 -4.89 18.54 -4.02
N SER A 156 -5.66 18.20 -3.00
CA SER A 156 -6.79 17.29 -3.11
C SER A 156 -8.04 17.81 -2.45
N PHE A 157 -9.17 17.38 -3.00
CA PHE A 157 -10.50 17.67 -2.49
C PHE A 157 -11.31 16.38 -2.51
N ALA A 158 -12.00 16.09 -1.41
CA ALA A 158 -12.78 14.87 -1.25
C ALA A 158 -14.15 15.14 -0.63
N TYR A 159 -15.15 14.41 -1.09
CA TYR A 159 -16.42 14.23 -0.40
C TYR A 159 -16.45 12.86 0.25
N VAL A 160 -16.72 12.82 1.56
CA VAL A 160 -16.77 11.59 2.34
C VAL A 160 -18.15 11.45 2.96
N SER A 161 -18.77 10.29 2.80
CA SER A 161 -19.96 9.90 3.55
C SER A 161 -19.78 8.55 4.21
N ASP A 162 -20.04 8.49 5.51
CA ASP A 162 -19.97 7.25 6.30
C ASP A 162 -21.16 7.20 7.25
N ASN A 163 -22.08 6.26 6.99
CA ASN A 163 -23.19 5.92 7.88
C ASN A 163 -23.20 4.41 8.18
N SER A 164 -22.00 3.81 8.19
CA SER A 164 -21.86 2.39 8.40
C SER A 164 -21.91 2.02 9.88
N TYR A 165 -22.56 0.90 10.17
CA TYR A 165 -22.66 0.33 11.51
C TYR A 165 -21.75 -0.88 11.60
N PHE A 166 -20.75 -0.78 12.47
CA PHE A 166 -19.79 -1.85 12.72
C PHE A 166 -20.42 -3.00 13.50
N GLY A 167 -20.05 -4.21 13.07
CA GLY A 167 -20.25 -5.44 13.82
C GLY A 167 -19.05 -5.75 14.71
N MET A 168 -18.66 -7.02 14.73
CA MET A 168 -17.53 -7.48 15.52
C MET A 168 -16.20 -7.32 14.79
N THR A 169 -16.15 -7.62 13.49
CA THR A 169 -14.90 -7.57 12.71
C THR A 169 -14.96 -6.62 11.50
N ALA A 170 -16.16 -6.22 11.07
CA ALA A 170 -16.37 -5.36 9.92
C ALA A 170 -17.75 -4.67 9.98
N PRO A 171 -18.01 -3.64 9.13
CA PRO A 171 -19.34 -3.11 8.93
C PRO A 171 -20.36 -4.18 8.49
N MET A 172 -21.55 -4.13 9.09
CA MET A 172 -22.63 -5.09 8.82
C MET A 172 -23.84 -4.46 8.14
N GLN A 173 -23.99 -3.13 8.25
CA GLN A 173 -25.10 -2.37 7.70
C GLN A 173 -24.67 -0.94 7.32
N GLY A 174 -25.32 -0.34 6.33
CA GLY A 174 -25.13 1.05 5.94
C GLY A 174 -24.16 1.18 4.77
N SER A 175 -23.53 2.34 4.62
CA SER A 175 -22.67 2.64 3.48
C SER A 175 -21.47 3.50 3.85
N ARG A 176 -20.41 3.39 3.05
CA ARG A 176 -19.21 4.23 3.13
C ARG A 176 -18.86 4.66 1.72
N SER A 177 -18.55 5.92 1.53
CA SER A 177 -18.13 6.43 0.24
C SER A 177 -17.09 7.53 0.37
N ARG A 178 -16.11 7.52 -0.53
CA ARG A 178 -15.12 8.58 -0.72
C ARG A 178 -14.98 8.85 -2.21
N TYR A 179 -15.22 10.10 -2.58
CA TYR A 179 -14.97 10.61 -3.91
C TYR A 179 -13.91 11.68 -3.79
N GLN A 180 -12.76 11.51 -4.44
CA GLN A 180 -11.63 12.43 -4.32
C GLN A 180 -11.04 12.73 -5.69
N ILE A 181 -10.64 13.99 -5.86
CA ILE A 181 -9.78 14.44 -6.93
C ILE A 181 -8.51 15.03 -6.34
N GLU A 182 -7.39 14.78 -6.97
CA GLU A 182 -6.09 15.27 -6.54
C GLU A 182 -5.26 15.69 -7.74
N LYS A 183 -4.47 16.75 -7.59
CA LYS A 183 -3.62 17.30 -8.63
C LYS A 183 -2.20 17.42 -8.08
N TYR A 184 -1.24 16.93 -8.85
CA TYR A 184 0.19 17.13 -8.62
C TYR A 184 0.72 18.23 -9.53
N PHE A 185 1.67 19.00 -9.01
CA PHE A 185 2.34 20.11 -9.66
C PHE A 185 3.86 20.01 -9.45
N GLY A 186 4.64 20.70 -10.30
CA GLY A 186 6.10 20.78 -10.18
C GLY A 186 6.78 19.72 -11.06
N SER A 187 7.61 18.86 -10.45
CA SER A 187 8.31 17.78 -11.17
C SER A 187 7.37 16.70 -11.75
N LEU A 188 6.11 16.69 -11.32
CA LEU A 188 5.06 15.77 -11.75
C LEU A 188 3.82 16.56 -12.15
N ASP A 189 3.28 16.29 -13.33
CA ASP A 189 2.04 16.88 -13.82
C ASP A 189 1.00 15.78 -14.10
N ILE A 190 0.38 15.35 -13.01
CA ILE A 190 -0.68 14.34 -13.04
C ILE A 190 -1.89 14.83 -12.23
N TYR A 191 -3.05 14.25 -12.50
CA TYR A 191 -4.18 14.32 -11.59
C TYR A 191 -4.73 12.92 -11.37
N THR A 192 -5.22 12.65 -10.16
CA THR A 192 -5.80 11.37 -9.78
C THR A 192 -7.27 11.54 -9.42
N THR A 193 -8.05 10.50 -9.67
CA THR A 193 -9.45 10.43 -9.26
C THR A 193 -9.69 9.14 -8.51
N LEU A 194 -10.38 9.22 -7.37
CA LEU A 194 -10.74 8.09 -6.53
C LEU A 194 -12.26 8.04 -6.34
N ILE A 195 -12.81 6.84 -6.54
CA ILE A 195 -14.17 6.48 -6.14
C ILE A 195 -14.05 5.19 -5.32
N ASP A 196 -14.27 5.24 -4.01
CA ASP A 196 -14.43 4.06 -3.16
C ASP A 196 -15.85 4.10 -2.60
N TYR A 197 -16.71 3.19 -3.03
CA TYR A 197 -18.09 3.05 -2.57
C TYR A 197 -18.30 1.66 -2.00
N ARG A 198 -18.87 1.59 -0.79
CA ARG A 198 -19.17 0.34 -0.10
C ARG A 198 -20.58 0.38 0.47
N HIS A 199 -21.29 -0.73 0.32
CA HIS A 199 -22.62 -0.89 0.88
C HIS A 199 -22.74 -2.22 1.60
N TYR A 200 -23.42 -2.20 2.74
CA TYR A 200 -23.60 -3.35 3.61
C TYR A 200 -25.09 -3.54 3.89
N PHE A 201 -25.62 -4.69 3.47
CA PHE A 201 -27.00 -5.09 3.72
C PHE A 201 -27.03 -6.16 4.80
N ARG A 202 -27.68 -5.86 5.93
CA ARG A 202 -27.89 -6.85 7.00
C ARG A 202 -29.10 -7.71 6.68
N ILE A 203 -28.89 -8.99 6.40
CA ILE A 203 -29.95 -9.99 6.15
C ILE A 203 -29.73 -11.15 7.12
N ARG A 204 -30.28 -11.05 8.33
CA ARG A 204 -29.99 -12.01 9.41
C ARG A 204 -30.19 -13.46 8.94
N PRO A 205 -29.25 -14.38 9.26
CA PRO A 205 -28.09 -14.21 10.14
C PRO A 205 -26.83 -13.61 9.45
N VAL A 206 -26.85 -13.42 8.13
CA VAL A 206 -25.71 -12.96 7.34
C VAL A 206 -25.74 -11.45 7.05
N SER A 207 -24.67 -10.94 6.45
CA SER A 207 -24.63 -9.62 5.82
C SER A 207 -24.02 -9.75 4.43
N LEU A 208 -24.58 -9.02 3.47
CA LEU A 208 -23.98 -8.87 2.15
C LEU A 208 -23.17 -7.59 2.12
N ALA A 209 -21.94 -7.65 1.64
CA ALA A 209 -21.07 -6.50 1.50
C ALA A 209 -20.64 -6.34 0.05
N PHE A 210 -20.82 -5.14 -0.49
CA PHE A 210 -20.42 -4.79 -1.84
C PHE A 210 -19.41 -3.66 -1.78
N ARG A 211 -18.39 -3.72 -2.63
CA ARG A 211 -17.43 -2.64 -2.84
C ARG A 211 -17.27 -2.39 -4.33
N PHE A 212 -17.25 -1.12 -4.69
CA PHE A 212 -16.80 -0.62 -5.97
C PHE A 212 -15.67 0.36 -5.72
N TYR A 213 -14.53 0.14 -6.36
CA TYR A 213 -13.33 0.96 -6.19
C TYR A 213 -12.74 1.28 -7.57
N ASN A 214 -12.55 2.57 -7.86
CA ASN A 214 -11.85 3.03 -9.05
C ASN A 214 -10.81 4.05 -8.65
N TYR A 215 -9.58 3.84 -9.10
CA TYR A 215 -8.48 4.77 -8.89
C TYR A 215 -7.69 4.92 -10.18
N ALA A 216 -7.53 6.16 -10.63
CA ALA A 216 -7.02 6.45 -11.96
C ALA A 216 -6.09 7.66 -11.94
N MET A 217 -4.94 7.52 -12.61
CA MET A 217 -3.99 8.59 -12.89
C MET A 217 -4.16 9.09 -14.32
N TYR A 218 -4.06 10.39 -14.49
CA TYR A 218 -4.16 11.09 -15.76
C TYR A 218 -3.13 12.20 -15.82
N GLY A 219 -2.85 12.72 -17.00
CA GLY A 219 -1.82 13.73 -17.23
C GLY A 219 -0.67 13.20 -18.09
N LYS A 220 0.29 14.07 -18.37
CA LYS A 220 1.42 13.76 -19.25
C LYS A 220 2.40 12.77 -18.61
N ASP A 221 2.55 12.87 -17.29
CA ASP A 221 3.50 12.06 -16.52
C ASP A 221 2.86 10.83 -15.87
N ALA A 222 1.58 10.53 -16.14
CA ALA A 222 0.85 9.43 -15.52
C ALA A 222 1.42 8.04 -15.86
N GLU A 223 2.19 7.96 -16.95
CA GLU A 223 2.81 6.74 -17.48
C GLU A 223 4.31 6.96 -17.75
N SER A 224 4.93 7.98 -17.14
CA SER A 224 6.36 8.32 -17.30
C SER A 224 7.31 7.35 -16.59
N GLY A 225 6.79 6.52 -15.68
CA GLY A 225 7.58 5.62 -14.82
C GLY A 225 8.12 6.28 -13.56
N ILE A 226 7.92 7.59 -13.36
CA ILE A 226 8.31 8.29 -12.13
C ILE A 226 7.43 7.83 -10.95
N ILE A 227 6.12 7.75 -11.17
CA ILE A 227 5.18 7.13 -10.23
C ILE A 227 4.93 5.68 -10.67
N PRO A 228 5.12 4.69 -9.80
CA PRO A 228 4.80 3.31 -10.11
C PRO A 228 3.31 3.13 -10.48
N PRO A 229 2.98 2.26 -11.45
CA PRO A 229 1.59 1.97 -11.78
C PRO A 229 0.87 1.34 -10.58
N PHE A 230 -0.46 1.47 -10.56
CA PHE A 230 -1.28 0.75 -9.59
C PHE A 230 -1.23 -0.74 -9.85
N TYR A 231 -1.27 -1.53 -8.78
CA TYR A 231 -1.21 -2.98 -8.83
C TYR A 231 -2.45 -3.59 -8.19
N LEU A 232 -3.11 -4.52 -8.88
CA LEU A 232 -4.34 -5.17 -8.41
C LEU A 232 -4.13 -6.35 -7.48
N GLY A 233 -2.97 -7.03 -7.57
CA GLY A 233 -2.71 -8.27 -6.84
C GLY A 233 -2.46 -8.08 -5.35
N TYR A 234 -2.77 -6.90 -4.80
CA TYR A 234 -2.83 -6.71 -3.36
C TYR A 234 -4.08 -7.38 -2.78
N PRO A 235 -3.99 -8.10 -1.64
CA PRO A 235 -5.08 -8.86 -1.06
C PRO A 235 -6.27 -8.01 -0.61
N TRP A 236 -6.06 -6.71 -0.33
CA TRP A 236 -7.13 -5.76 -0.01
C TRP A 236 -7.86 -5.20 -1.26
N LEU A 237 -7.44 -5.56 -2.47
CA LEU A 237 -8.12 -5.27 -3.73
C LEU A 237 -8.70 -6.55 -4.33
N ILE A 238 -7.84 -7.52 -4.66
CA ILE A 238 -8.23 -8.82 -5.23
C ILE A 238 -7.39 -9.92 -4.58
N ARG A 239 -8.06 -10.86 -3.91
CA ARG A 239 -7.41 -11.99 -3.23
C ARG A 239 -6.91 -13.04 -4.22
N GLY A 240 -5.79 -13.70 -3.90
CA GLY A 240 -5.25 -14.84 -4.67
C GLY A 240 -4.31 -14.48 -5.83
N TYR A 241 -4.01 -13.19 -6.06
CA TYR A 241 -3.08 -12.73 -7.11
C TYR A 241 -1.73 -12.25 -6.58
N GLU A 242 -1.42 -12.53 -5.31
CA GLU A 242 -0.15 -12.17 -4.66
C GLU A 242 1.00 -13.03 -5.18
N ASN A 243 0.72 -14.31 -5.42
CA ASN A 243 1.66 -15.30 -5.89
C ASN A 243 1.27 -15.74 -7.31
N ILE A 244 1.80 -15.04 -8.30
CA ILE A 244 1.65 -15.46 -9.70
C ILE A 244 2.70 -16.54 -9.95
N GLY A 245 2.33 -17.77 -9.58
CA GLY A 245 3.18 -18.94 -9.66
C GLY A 245 3.54 -19.29 -11.10
N TYR A 246 4.84 -19.44 -11.35
CA TYR A 246 5.42 -19.96 -12.60
C TYR A 246 4.89 -21.36 -13.00
N SER A 247 4.17 -22.08 -12.12
CA SER A 247 3.80 -23.49 -12.30
C SER A 247 2.60 -23.75 -13.21
N GLY A 248 1.89 -22.70 -13.66
CA GLY A 248 0.86 -22.78 -14.70
C GLY A 248 1.31 -22.29 -16.08
N ASN A 249 2.51 -21.69 -16.18
CA ASN A 249 3.04 -21.20 -17.44
C ASN A 249 3.57 -22.38 -18.25
N ASN A 250 2.69 -23.00 -19.03
CA ASN A 250 3.12 -23.82 -20.15
C ASN A 250 3.72 -22.85 -21.19
N PHE A 251 5.03 -22.58 -21.08
CA PHE A 251 5.79 -21.78 -22.06
C PHE A 251 5.62 -22.26 -23.50
N MET A 252 5.15 -23.50 -23.68
CA MET A 252 4.88 -24.15 -24.95
C MET A 252 3.57 -23.71 -25.64
N THR A 253 2.61 -23.09 -24.94
CA THR A 253 1.30 -22.70 -25.53
C THR A 253 1.10 -21.18 -25.67
N GLY A 254 2.03 -20.35 -25.19
CA GLY A 254 1.96 -18.89 -25.31
C GLY A 254 0.96 -18.19 -24.38
N GLU A 255 0.25 -18.95 -23.53
CA GLU A 255 -0.79 -18.44 -22.62
C GLU A 255 -0.24 -18.14 -21.22
N THR A 256 0.73 -17.23 -21.11
CA THR A 256 1.29 -16.87 -19.80
C THR A 256 0.59 -15.64 -19.21
N PHE A 257 -0.13 -15.83 -18.11
CA PHE A 257 -0.63 -14.73 -17.29
C PHE A 257 0.57 -14.07 -16.57
N ASN A 258 0.85 -12.80 -16.87
CA ASN A 258 2.01 -12.06 -16.34
C ASN A 258 1.54 -10.98 -15.35
N LEU A 259 2.37 -10.73 -14.33
CA LEU A 259 2.25 -9.62 -13.37
C LEU A 259 1.91 -8.27 -14.02
N SER A 260 2.46 -7.99 -15.21
CA SER A 260 2.19 -6.76 -15.97
C SER A 260 0.70 -6.55 -16.31
N ARG A 261 -0.10 -7.62 -16.32
CA ARG A 261 -1.56 -7.57 -16.54
C ARG A 261 -2.31 -6.97 -15.36
N LEU A 262 -1.79 -7.13 -14.15
CA LEU A 262 -2.37 -6.59 -12.92
C LEU A 262 -1.93 -5.15 -12.63
N SER A 263 -1.03 -4.60 -13.45
CA SER A 263 -0.51 -3.25 -13.31
C SER A 263 -1.03 -2.29 -14.37
N GLY A 264 -1.37 -1.06 -13.97
CA GLY A 264 -1.75 0.00 -14.89
C GLY A 264 -1.87 1.38 -14.24
N SER A 265 -1.94 2.43 -15.05
CA SER A 265 -2.19 3.81 -14.58
C SER A 265 -3.63 4.00 -14.07
N ARG A 266 -4.53 3.04 -14.35
CA ARG A 266 -5.92 3.03 -13.90
C ARG A 266 -6.33 1.64 -13.46
N ILE A 267 -7.08 1.58 -12.37
CA ILE A 267 -7.65 0.34 -11.84
C ILE A 267 -9.12 0.49 -11.51
N MET A 268 -9.85 -0.61 -11.63
CA MET A 268 -11.23 -0.74 -11.18
C MET A 268 -11.38 -2.11 -10.51
N VAL A 269 -12.06 -2.13 -9.37
CA VAL A 269 -12.26 -3.32 -8.55
C VAL A 269 -13.72 -3.35 -8.10
N ALA A 270 -14.30 -4.54 -8.13
CA ALA A 270 -15.59 -4.84 -7.53
C ALA A 270 -15.44 -6.06 -6.61
N ASN A 271 -15.94 -5.98 -5.39
CA ASN A 271 -15.95 -7.09 -4.45
C ASN A 271 -17.37 -7.34 -3.97
N ALA A 272 -17.74 -8.61 -3.84
CA ALA A 272 -18.96 -9.05 -3.19
C ALA A 272 -18.60 -10.08 -2.11
N GLU A 273 -19.11 -9.89 -0.90
CA GLU A 273 -18.90 -10.83 0.21
C GLU A 273 -20.22 -11.19 0.89
N VAL A 274 -20.39 -12.47 1.18
CA VAL A 274 -21.40 -12.96 2.12
C VAL A 274 -20.69 -13.20 3.44
N ARG A 275 -21.13 -12.51 4.49
CA ARG A 275 -20.49 -12.50 5.81
C ARG A 275 -21.42 -13.11 6.86
N LEU A 276 -20.95 -14.14 7.55
CA LEU A 276 -21.63 -14.77 8.67
C LEU A 276 -20.87 -14.47 9.97
N PRO A 277 -21.44 -13.65 10.86
CA PRO A 277 -20.95 -13.53 12.23
C PRO A 277 -21.00 -14.89 12.92
N PHE A 278 -19.83 -15.49 13.12
CA PHE A 278 -19.74 -16.90 13.49
C PHE A 278 -19.63 -17.07 15.01
N THR A 279 -18.64 -16.44 15.64
CA THR A 279 -18.50 -16.44 17.11
C THR A 279 -18.54 -15.02 17.67
N GLY A 280 -19.25 -14.83 18.78
CA GLY A 280 -19.29 -13.55 19.50
C GLY A 280 -20.57 -13.36 20.32
N PRO A 281 -21.06 -12.12 20.53
CA PRO A 281 -22.27 -11.89 21.31
C PRO A 281 -23.50 -12.54 20.66
N GLN A 282 -24.33 -13.20 21.46
CA GLN A 282 -25.50 -13.98 21.01
C GLN A 282 -26.50 -13.18 20.15
N ARG A 283 -26.51 -11.85 20.26
CA ARG A 283 -27.38 -10.97 19.45
C ARG A 283 -26.88 -10.78 18.01
N LEU A 284 -25.60 -11.02 17.76
CA LEU A 284 -24.93 -10.76 16.49
C LEU A 284 -24.44 -12.04 15.81
N ALA A 285 -23.87 -12.96 16.59
CA ALA A 285 -23.19 -14.17 16.13
C ALA A 285 -24.04 -15.43 16.29
N LEU A 286 -23.76 -16.41 15.43
CA LEU A 286 -24.39 -17.74 15.47
C LEU A 286 -24.03 -18.51 16.74
N ILE A 287 -22.75 -18.48 17.14
CA ILE A 287 -22.21 -19.17 18.31
C ILE A 287 -21.83 -18.12 19.35
N LYS A 288 -22.38 -18.26 20.57
CA LYS A 288 -22.05 -17.37 21.68
C LYS A 288 -20.58 -17.57 22.09
N SER A 289 -19.81 -16.50 22.09
CA SER A 289 -18.45 -16.46 22.63
C SER A 289 -18.15 -15.09 23.24
N ASN A 290 -17.45 -15.09 24.36
CA ASN A 290 -16.96 -13.87 25.02
C ASN A 290 -15.46 -13.62 24.75
N LEU A 291 -14.79 -14.57 24.08
CA LEU A 291 -13.34 -14.54 23.84
C LEU A 291 -13.01 -14.43 22.36
N LEU A 292 -13.79 -15.09 21.49
CA LEU A 292 -13.54 -15.18 20.06
C LEU A 292 -14.60 -14.39 19.30
N PHE A 293 -14.17 -13.35 18.61
CA PHE A 293 -15.00 -12.50 17.75
C PHE A 293 -14.61 -12.76 16.30
N THR A 294 -15.40 -13.59 15.61
CA THR A 294 -15.07 -14.05 14.25
C THR A 294 -16.24 -13.93 13.28
N ASP A 295 -15.92 -13.57 12.04
CA ASP A 295 -16.85 -13.57 10.92
C ASP A 295 -16.30 -14.50 9.81
N LEU A 296 -17.11 -15.47 9.37
CA LEU A 296 -16.82 -16.31 8.21
C LEU A 296 -17.31 -15.59 6.95
N ASN A 297 -16.47 -15.47 5.93
CA ASN A 297 -16.82 -14.78 4.70
C ASN A 297 -16.62 -15.69 3.49
N LEU A 298 -17.58 -15.66 2.56
CA LEU A 298 -17.40 -16.11 1.19
C LEU A 298 -17.30 -14.88 0.30
N PHE A 299 -16.35 -14.87 -0.62
CA PHE A 299 -16.10 -13.68 -1.44
C PHE A 299 -16.00 -13.98 -2.92
N PHE A 300 -16.29 -12.96 -3.72
CA PHE A 300 -16.03 -12.88 -5.14
C PHE A 300 -15.42 -11.52 -5.45
N ASP A 301 -14.22 -11.53 -6.00
CA ASP A 301 -13.46 -10.34 -6.36
C ASP A 301 -13.32 -10.26 -7.88
N ALA A 302 -13.42 -9.05 -8.40
CA ALA A 302 -13.18 -8.75 -9.80
C ALA A 302 -12.35 -7.47 -9.89
N GLY A 303 -11.47 -7.38 -10.88
CA GLY A 303 -10.88 -6.09 -11.20
C GLY A 303 -10.06 -6.09 -12.48
N ILE A 304 -9.73 -4.89 -12.94
CA ILE A 304 -9.05 -4.64 -14.20
C ILE A 304 -8.06 -3.49 -14.03
N ALA A 305 -6.87 -3.65 -14.60
CA ALA A 305 -5.83 -2.64 -14.65
C ALA A 305 -5.54 -2.31 -16.11
N TRP A 306 -5.46 -1.03 -16.45
CA TRP A 306 -5.23 -0.59 -17.82
C TRP A 306 -4.46 0.71 -17.90
N ASN A 307 -3.91 0.97 -19.09
CA ASN A 307 -3.18 2.18 -19.42
C ASN A 307 -3.95 2.99 -20.48
N ARG A 308 -3.46 4.18 -20.77
CA ARG A 308 -4.00 5.01 -21.84
C ARG A 308 -3.85 4.27 -23.17
N GLY A 309 -4.95 4.19 -23.94
CA GLY A 309 -4.98 3.52 -25.24
C GLY A 309 -5.15 2.00 -25.18
N SER A 310 -5.22 1.39 -23.99
CA SER A 310 -5.58 -0.03 -23.87
C SER A 310 -7.00 -0.30 -24.39
N LYS A 311 -7.18 -1.39 -25.12
CA LYS A 311 -8.49 -1.91 -25.52
C LYS A 311 -9.01 -2.83 -24.43
N ILE A 312 -10.20 -2.55 -23.92
CA ILE A 312 -10.82 -3.37 -22.87
C ILE A 312 -11.74 -4.39 -23.51
N GLU A 313 -11.52 -5.66 -23.22
CA GLU A 313 -12.33 -6.76 -23.74
C GLU A 313 -12.70 -7.76 -22.64
N PHE A 314 -13.84 -8.43 -22.81
CA PHE A 314 -14.28 -9.53 -21.97
C PHE A 314 -13.91 -10.85 -22.62
N ILE A 315 -12.61 -11.08 -22.87
CA ILE A 315 -12.13 -12.28 -23.56
C ILE A 315 -11.49 -13.25 -22.56
N HIS A 316 -11.85 -14.53 -22.66
CA HIS A 316 -11.26 -15.65 -21.90
C HIS A 316 -9.99 -16.23 -22.56
N ASP A 317 -9.75 -15.85 -23.81
CA ASP A 317 -8.60 -16.26 -24.61
C ASP A 317 -7.36 -15.43 -24.22
N LEU A 318 -6.53 -16.00 -23.34
CA LEU A 318 -5.28 -15.40 -22.85
C LEU A 318 -4.27 -15.15 -23.98
N SER A 319 -4.42 -15.80 -25.14
CA SER A 319 -3.52 -15.68 -26.29
C SER A 319 -3.68 -14.36 -27.06
N LYS A 320 -4.85 -13.71 -26.99
CA LYS A 320 -5.11 -12.43 -27.70
C LYS A 320 -4.52 -11.19 -27.04
N GLY A 321 -3.99 -11.32 -25.82
CA GLY A 321 -3.39 -10.24 -25.06
C GLY A 321 -1.85 -10.27 -25.00
N VAL A 322 -1.18 -10.99 -25.91
CA VAL A 322 0.28 -11.14 -25.92
C VAL A 322 1.01 -9.83 -26.24
N ASP A 323 0.38 -8.94 -27.01
CA ASP A 323 0.93 -7.62 -27.37
C ASP A 323 0.78 -6.55 -26.26
N GLY A 324 0.09 -6.88 -25.15
CA GLY A 324 -0.18 -5.97 -24.03
C GLY A 324 -1.18 -4.85 -24.34
N SER A 325 -1.75 -4.80 -25.54
CA SER A 325 -2.70 -3.75 -25.96
C SER A 325 -4.11 -4.01 -25.44
N TYR A 326 -4.47 -5.29 -25.26
CA TYR A 326 -5.73 -5.73 -24.70
C TYR A 326 -5.65 -5.96 -23.19
N ARG A 327 -6.67 -5.47 -22.47
CA ARG A 327 -6.85 -5.64 -21.02
C ARG A 327 -8.21 -6.28 -20.76
N PHE A 328 -8.25 -7.25 -19.86
CA PHE A 328 -9.46 -7.97 -19.46
C PHE A 328 -9.55 -8.03 -17.93
N PRO A 329 -10.75 -8.13 -17.36
CA PRO A 329 -10.92 -8.27 -15.93
C PRO A 329 -10.41 -9.64 -15.44
N VAL A 330 -9.77 -9.62 -14.28
CA VAL A 330 -9.41 -10.81 -13.51
C VAL A 330 -10.43 -11.04 -12.41
N PHE A 331 -10.60 -12.30 -12.02
CA PHE A 331 -11.61 -12.72 -11.06
C PHE A 331 -11.02 -13.72 -10.07
N SER A 332 -11.47 -13.65 -8.82
CA SER A 332 -11.18 -14.69 -7.83
C SER A 332 -12.38 -14.91 -6.91
N THR A 333 -12.43 -16.08 -6.31
CA THR A 333 -13.43 -16.41 -5.28
C THR A 333 -12.78 -17.25 -4.19
N GLY A 334 -13.41 -17.32 -3.02
CA GLY A 334 -12.86 -18.09 -1.93
C GLY A 334 -13.58 -17.87 -0.63
N ALA A 335 -12.93 -18.29 0.44
CA ALA A 335 -13.40 -18.12 1.80
C ALA A 335 -12.35 -17.41 2.66
N SER A 336 -12.80 -16.62 3.62
CA SER A 336 -11.93 -15.99 4.61
C SER A 336 -12.56 -16.06 6.00
N ILE A 337 -11.72 -15.93 7.02
CA ILE A 337 -12.14 -15.82 8.41
C ILE A 337 -11.58 -14.52 8.94
N ARG A 338 -12.44 -13.58 9.34
CA ARG A 338 -11.99 -12.39 10.07
C ARG A 338 -11.98 -12.67 11.55
N ILE A 339 -10.88 -12.33 12.20
CA ILE A 339 -10.65 -12.55 13.64
C ILE A 339 -10.31 -11.21 14.24
N ASN A 340 -11.17 -10.69 15.11
CA ASN A 340 -10.88 -9.47 15.86
C ASN A 340 -10.04 -9.82 17.10
N LEU A 341 -8.81 -9.31 17.11
CA LEU A 341 -7.87 -9.42 18.21
C LEU A 341 -8.04 -8.22 19.16
N PHE A 342 -8.90 -8.41 20.15
CA PHE A 342 -9.09 -7.48 21.29
C PHE A 342 -9.44 -6.03 20.89
N GLY A 343 -10.03 -5.81 19.71
CA GLY A 343 -10.38 -4.49 19.20
C GLY A 343 -9.22 -3.70 18.58
N TYR A 344 -7.99 -4.24 18.60
CA TYR A 344 -6.81 -3.53 18.08
C TYR A 344 -6.56 -3.84 16.60
N LEU A 345 -6.77 -5.10 16.19
CA LEU A 345 -6.40 -5.60 14.88
C LEU A 345 -7.40 -6.64 14.40
N VAL A 346 -7.72 -6.63 13.11
CA VAL A 346 -8.47 -7.71 12.47
C VAL A 346 -7.51 -8.47 11.55
N LEU A 347 -7.35 -9.76 11.84
CA LEU A 347 -6.67 -10.70 10.95
C LEU A 347 -7.67 -11.35 10.01
N GLU A 348 -7.34 -11.44 8.73
CA GLU A 348 -8.14 -12.13 7.73
C GLU A 348 -7.27 -13.14 6.97
N PRO A 349 -7.02 -14.34 7.53
CA PRO A 349 -6.60 -15.48 6.73
C PRO A 349 -7.67 -15.81 5.69
N TYR A 350 -7.24 -16.13 4.48
CA TYR A 350 -8.13 -16.46 3.38
C TYR A 350 -7.54 -17.56 2.49
N TYR A 351 -8.43 -18.27 1.79
CA TYR A 351 -8.08 -19.22 0.75
C TYR A 351 -8.83 -18.84 -0.52
N ALA A 352 -8.09 -18.54 -1.60
CA ALA A 352 -8.61 -17.94 -2.82
C ALA A 352 -8.30 -18.82 -4.05
N PHE A 353 -9.21 -18.80 -5.02
CA PHE A 353 -9.07 -19.42 -6.33
C PHE A 353 -9.05 -18.32 -7.40
N PRO A 354 -7.86 -17.90 -7.87
CA PRO A 354 -7.71 -16.90 -8.93
C PRO A 354 -7.97 -17.52 -10.31
N PHE A 355 -9.04 -17.14 -10.99
CA PHE A 355 -9.53 -17.83 -12.19
C PHE A 355 -8.52 -17.79 -13.34
N GLN A 356 -7.84 -16.66 -13.53
CA GLN A 356 -6.83 -16.49 -14.58
C GLN A 356 -5.43 -16.98 -14.17
N ASN A 357 -5.24 -17.44 -12.94
CA ASN A 357 -3.97 -17.95 -12.42
C ASN A 357 -4.14 -19.40 -11.92
N GLY A 358 -4.50 -20.31 -12.81
CA GLY A 358 -4.67 -21.74 -12.52
C GLY A 358 -6.04 -22.14 -11.92
N GLY A 359 -6.90 -21.16 -11.57
CA GLY A 359 -8.28 -21.39 -11.14
C GLY A 359 -8.37 -22.32 -9.94
N PHE A 360 -9.33 -23.25 -9.95
CA PHE A 360 -9.52 -24.22 -8.86
C PHE A 360 -8.36 -25.20 -8.66
N ARG A 361 -7.42 -25.29 -9.61
CA ARG A 361 -6.21 -26.12 -9.47
C ARG A 361 -5.08 -25.40 -8.72
N ASN A 362 -5.17 -24.07 -8.60
CA ASN A 362 -4.17 -23.24 -7.94
C ASN A 362 -4.81 -22.42 -6.81
N GLY A 363 -5.24 -23.11 -5.75
CA GLY A 363 -5.75 -22.45 -4.56
C GLY A 363 -4.62 -21.82 -3.75
N GLU A 364 -4.70 -20.51 -3.54
CA GLU A 364 -3.69 -19.70 -2.85
C GLU A 364 -4.16 -19.37 -1.44
N PHE A 365 -3.27 -19.55 -0.47
CA PHE A 365 -3.49 -19.10 0.90
C PHE A 365 -2.83 -17.73 1.10
N GLY A 366 -3.54 -16.81 1.73
CA GLY A 366 -3.00 -15.50 2.06
C GLY A 366 -3.49 -14.99 3.42
N LEU A 367 -2.87 -13.92 3.89
CA LEU A 367 -3.19 -13.29 5.16
C LEU A 367 -3.26 -11.78 4.97
N ASN A 368 -4.42 -11.20 5.28
CA ASN A 368 -4.64 -9.77 5.24
C ASN A 368 -4.68 -9.19 6.66
N PHE A 369 -4.14 -7.98 6.82
CA PHE A 369 -4.11 -7.22 8.06
C PHE A 369 -4.93 -5.96 7.88
N ILE A 370 -6.03 -5.85 8.63
CA ILE A 370 -6.91 -4.69 8.56
C ILE A 370 -6.88 -4.00 9.93
N PRO A 371 -6.56 -2.69 10.00
CA PRO A 371 -6.71 -1.92 11.23
C PRO A 371 -8.12 -2.10 11.77
N GLY A 372 -8.23 -2.36 13.08
CA GLY A 372 -9.48 -2.81 13.68
C GLY A 372 -10.59 -1.77 13.80
N TRP A 373 -10.66 -0.73 12.97
CA TRP A 373 -11.67 0.33 13.05
C TRP A 373 -11.59 1.27 11.84
#